data_AF-A0A5J4WEM8-F1
#
_entry.id   AF-A0A5J4WEM8-F1
#
_cell.length_a   1.000
_cell.length_b   1.000
_cell.length_c   1.000
_cell.angle_alpha   90.00
_cell.angle_beta   90.00
_cell.angle_gamma   90.00
#
_symmetry.space_group_name_H-M   'P 1'
#
loop_
_entity.id
_entity.type
_entity.pdbx_description
1 polymer ?
#
loop_
_entity_poly.entity_id
_entity_poly.type
_entity_poly.pdbx_seq_one_letter_code
_entity_poly.pdbx_strand_id
1 'polypeptide(L)'
;MEMRYKDGIGVYAVTKIGTHKVKQIQSNANVCLIVSDKEKWEQIIVDCVVHVSQCEELKDQAWEDKFLDYEYTGIDDPKLTFITFTPRRIIHHTMTTPPEVLITEPIQYDKDLQIMKDLSKFGECYHLTSVDENKRVHSRIMGFIFFNPILSFTMGSQTGTTKIISLKHNVHSVLTTYRDSSGDTYSIEALIISQTCKEILYTTLNPLYLSTGFKGPDDTAQTVLQINVTKAEYVNVKQYLSGLTQMK
;
A
#
# COMPACT_ATOMS: atom_id res chain seq x y z
N MET A 1 -15.10 22.19 8.00
CA MET A 1 -14.10 21.11 8.17
C MET A 1 -13.31 21.08 6.88
N GLU A 2 -12.04 21.44 6.95
CA GLU A 2 -11.15 21.48 5.80
C GLU A 2 -10.47 20.11 5.67
N MET A 3 -10.43 19.57 4.46
CA MET A 3 -9.75 18.31 4.15
C MET A 3 -8.30 18.59 3.77
N ARG A 4 -7.38 17.79 4.29
CA ARG A 4 -5.94 17.92 4.07
C ARG A 4 -5.31 16.59 3.74
N TYR A 5 -4.15 16.65 3.11
CA TYR A 5 -3.31 15.49 2.83
C TYR A 5 -1.93 15.73 3.42
N LYS A 6 -1.37 14.73 4.10
CA LYS A 6 0.02 14.71 4.56
C LYS A 6 0.60 13.32 4.37
N ASP A 7 1.79 13.24 3.78
CA ASP A 7 2.50 11.97 3.63
C ASP A 7 2.71 11.30 5.00
N GLY A 8 2.49 9.99 5.07
CA GLY A 8 2.51 9.20 6.31
C GLY A 8 1.20 9.17 7.09
N ILE A 9 0.31 10.15 6.89
CA ILE A 9 -1.01 10.23 7.56
C ILE A 9 -2.15 9.93 6.58
N GLY A 10 -1.98 10.32 5.31
CA GLY A 10 -3.01 10.25 4.28
C GLY A 10 -3.97 11.44 4.34
N VAL A 11 -5.21 11.21 3.92
CA VAL A 11 -6.25 12.24 3.92
C VAL A 11 -6.83 12.35 5.33
N TYR A 12 -6.85 13.57 5.88
CA TYR A 12 -7.38 13.84 7.21
C TYR A 12 -8.11 15.18 7.26
N ALA A 13 -8.86 15.38 8.34
CA ALA A 13 -9.48 16.65 8.67
C ALA A 13 -9.37 16.94 10.16
N VAL A 14 -9.33 18.22 10.51
CA VAL A 14 -9.25 18.67 11.91
C VAL A 14 -10.59 19.22 12.36
N THR A 15 -10.99 18.86 13.57
CA THR A 15 -12.22 19.35 14.19
C THR A 15 -12.14 19.33 15.71
N LYS A 16 -13.17 19.90 16.33
CA LYS A 16 -13.34 19.88 17.79
C LYS A 16 -14.02 18.58 18.21
N ILE A 17 -13.53 17.97 19.28
CA ILE A 17 -14.18 16.83 19.94
C ILE A 17 -15.60 17.25 20.35
N GLY A 18 -16.57 16.34 20.19
CA GLY A 18 -17.96 16.58 20.59
C GLY A 18 -18.83 17.34 19.60
N THR A 19 -18.31 17.75 18.44
CA THR A 19 -19.15 18.28 17.35
C THR A 19 -20.16 17.24 16.88
N HIS A 20 -21.30 17.69 16.33
CA HIS A 20 -22.32 16.80 15.77
C HIS A 20 -21.75 15.85 14.72
N LYS A 21 -20.77 16.31 13.92
CA LYS A 21 -20.13 15.50 12.89
C LYS A 21 -19.28 14.37 13.48
N VAL A 22 -18.54 14.64 14.56
CA VAL A 22 -17.80 13.59 15.29
C VAL A 22 -18.75 12.54 15.85
N LYS A 23 -19.86 12.96 16.47
CA LYS A 23 -20.88 12.02 16.98
C LYS A 23 -21.49 11.16 15.87
N GLN A 24 -21.79 11.75 14.72
CA GLN A 24 -22.28 11.03 13.54
C GLN A 24 -21.26 9.99 13.05
N ILE A 25 -19.98 10.37 12.95
CA ILE A 25 -18.89 9.49 12.52
C ILE A 25 -18.68 8.35 13.51
N GLN A 26 -18.70 8.63 14.82
CA GLN A 26 -18.58 7.61 15.85
C GLN A 26 -19.76 6.62 15.82
N SER A 27 -20.95 7.08 15.41
CA SER A 27 -22.12 6.22 15.25
C SER A 27 -22.08 5.40 13.95
N ASN A 28 -21.48 5.96 12.88
CA ASN A 28 -21.28 5.27 11.62
C ASN A 28 -20.01 5.79 10.93
N ALA A 29 -18.97 4.96 10.94
CA ALA A 29 -17.67 5.27 10.36
C ALA A 29 -17.65 5.20 8.82
N ASN A 30 -18.74 4.81 8.16
CA ASN A 30 -18.83 4.79 6.71
C ASN A 30 -19.18 6.20 6.21
N VAL A 31 -18.25 6.84 5.52
CA VAL A 31 -18.40 8.21 5.04
C VAL A 31 -18.05 8.28 3.56
N CYS A 32 -18.81 9.10 2.83
CA CYS A 32 -18.50 9.44 1.46
C CYS A 32 -17.96 10.87 1.39
N LEU A 33 -16.81 11.05 0.75
CA LEU A 33 -16.31 12.35 0.34
C LEU A 33 -16.73 12.61 -1.10
N ILE A 34 -17.13 13.85 -1.38
CA ILE A 34 -17.48 14.28 -2.74
C ILE A 34 -16.67 15.53 -3.03
N VAL A 35 -15.86 15.46 -4.08
CA VAL A 35 -15.13 16.59 -4.65
C VAL A 35 -15.70 16.82 -6.04
N SER A 36 -16.09 18.05 -6.35
CA SER A 36 -16.67 18.40 -7.65
C SER A 36 -15.96 19.61 -8.23
N ASP A 37 -15.49 19.48 -9.47
CA ASP A 37 -15.03 20.59 -10.30
C ASP A 37 -16.18 20.96 -11.25
N LYS A 38 -16.83 22.10 -10.98
CA LYS A 38 -17.98 22.56 -11.75
C LYS A 38 -17.59 23.12 -13.12
N GLU A 39 -16.35 23.56 -13.30
CA GLU A 39 -15.88 24.10 -14.56
C GLU A 39 -15.60 22.98 -15.55
N LYS A 40 -15.01 21.88 -15.05
CA LYS A 40 -14.73 20.67 -15.84
C LYS A 40 -15.88 19.66 -15.88
N TRP A 41 -16.92 19.88 -15.07
CA TRP A 41 -18.01 18.92 -14.87
C TRP A 41 -17.52 17.54 -14.42
N GLU A 42 -16.52 17.55 -13.54
CA GLU A 42 -15.92 16.35 -12.96
C GLU A 42 -16.39 16.18 -11.52
N GLN A 43 -16.64 14.95 -11.12
CA GLN A 43 -17.00 14.59 -9.76
C GLN A 43 -16.21 13.37 -9.31
N ILE A 44 -15.49 13.51 -8.20
CA ILE A 44 -14.78 12.42 -7.53
C ILE A 44 -15.56 12.08 -6.26
N ILE A 45 -16.02 10.84 -6.18
CA ILE A 45 -16.73 10.28 -5.04
C ILE A 45 -15.79 9.29 -4.37
N VAL A 46 -15.37 9.56 -3.15
CA VAL A 46 -14.52 8.64 -2.38
C VAL A 46 -15.34 8.01 -1.27
N ASP A 47 -15.56 6.72 -1.39
CA ASP A 47 -16.14 5.87 -0.36
C ASP A 47 -15.04 5.52 0.65
N CYS A 48 -15.20 5.96 1.90
CA CYS A 48 -14.19 5.85 2.94
C CYS A 48 -14.74 5.15 4.18
N VAL A 49 -13.83 4.57 4.95
CA VAL A 49 -14.02 4.38 6.39
C VAL A 49 -13.24 5.48 7.09
N VAL A 50 -13.85 6.11 8.09
CA VAL A 50 -13.23 7.19 8.86
C VAL A 50 -12.95 6.78 10.29
N HIS A 51 -11.85 7.30 10.83
CA HIS A 51 -11.48 7.09 12.22
C HIS A 51 -11.26 8.43 12.91
N VAL A 52 -11.83 8.57 14.11
CA VAL A 52 -11.67 9.76 14.95
C VAL A 52 -10.55 9.47 15.94
N SER A 53 -9.48 10.26 15.89
CA SER A 53 -8.31 10.05 16.73
C SER A 53 -7.92 11.34 17.46
N GLN A 54 -7.54 11.18 18.73
CA GLN A 54 -6.86 12.19 19.53
C GLN A 54 -5.45 11.73 19.93
N CYS A 55 -4.92 10.70 19.25
CA CYS A 55 -3.60 10.14 19.53
C CYS A 55 -2.50 11.21 19.45
N GLU A 56 -1.62 11.25 20.44
CA GLU A 56 -0.51 12.20 20.52
C GLU A 56 0.41 12.11 19.31
N GLU A 57 0.77 10.89 18.87
CA GLU A 57 1.61 10.69 17.68
C GLU A 57 1.01 11.32 16.41
N LEU A 58 -0.31 11.23 16.25
CA LEU A 58 -1.01 11.84 15.12
C LEU A 58 -1.07 13.36 15.24
N LYS A 59 -1.22 13.88 16.46
CA LYS A 59 -1.17 15.32 16.71
C LYS A 59 0.21 15.89 16.37
N ASP A 60 1.27 15.23 16.81
CA ASP A 60 2.67 15.62 16.53
C ASP A 60 2.96 15.63 15.04
N GLN A 61 2.51 14.58 14.35
CA GLN A 61 2.73 14.49 12.91
C GLN A 61 1.83 15.43 12.11
N ALA A 62 0.60 15.72 12.54
CA ALA A 62 -0.36 16.47 11.74
C ALA A 62 -0.43 17.97 12.08
N TRP A 63 0.09 18.41 13.23
CA TRP A 63 0.00 19.81 13.68
C TRP A 63 0.61 20.79 12.67
N GLU A 64 -0.07 21.92 12.50
CA GLU A 64 0.36 23.05 11.70
C GLU A 64 -0.06 24.34 12.44
N ASP A 65 0.81 25.35 12.48
CA ASP A 65 0.53 26.60 13.22
C ASP A 65 -0.74 27.33 12.74
N LYS A 66 -1.14 27.10 11.49
CA LYS A 66 -2.42 27.58 10.94
C LYS A 66 -3.67 27.01 11.62
N PHE A 67 -3.52 26.03 12.51
CA PHE A 67 -4.61 25.59 13.38
C PHE A 67 -4.94 26.61 14.47
N LEU A 68 -4.01 27.50 14.83
CA LEU A 68 -4.29 28.59 15.76
C LEU A 68 -5.41 29.51 15.25
N ASP A 69 -5.51 29.69 13.92
CA ASP A 69 -6.58 30.47 13.26
C ASP A 69 -7.98 29.85 13.46
N TYR A 70 -8.05 28.58 13.84
CA TYR A 70 -9.29 27.84 14.10
C TYR A 70 -9.63 27.74 15.61
N GLU A 71 -9.04 28.62 16.42
CA GLU A 71 -9.23 28.72 17.88
C GLU A 71 -8.71 27.51 18.67
N TYR A 72 -7.76 26.75 18.12
CA TYR A 72 -7.03 25.76 18.90
C TYR A 72 -5.93 26.46 19.70
N THR A 73 -5.73 26.03 20.94
CA THR A 73 -4.75 26.62 21.87
C THR A 73 -3.33 26.07 21.67
N GLY A 74 -3.20 24.96 20.94
CA GLY A 74 -1.94 24.30 20.66
C GLY A 74 -2.16 22.83 20.29
N ILE A 75 -1.06 22.12 20.11
CA ILE A 75 -1.06 20.69 19.80
C ILE A 75 -1.73 19.85 20.91
N ASP A 76 -1.54 20.27 22.16
CA ASP A 76 -2.11 19.64 23.35
C ASP A 76 -3.55 20.06 23.62
N ASP A 77 -4.19 20.85 22.74
CA ASP A 77 -5.55 21.28 22.95
C ASP A 77 -6.47 20.05 23.11
N PRO A 78 -7.19 19.93 24.24
CA PRO A 78 -8.02 18.76 24.53
C PRO A 78 -9.21 18.64 23.57
N LYS A 79 -9.58 19.73 22.89
CA LYS A 79 -10.63 19.74 21.88
C LYS A 79 -10.10 19.35 20.51
N LEU A 80 -8.80 19.42 20.25
CA LEU A 80 -8.22 19.06 18.96
C LEU A 80 -8.44 17.57 18.67
N THR A 81 -9.06 17.29 17.54
CA THR A 81 -9.37 15.94 17.08
C THR A 81 -9.12 15.82 15.59
N PHE A 82 -8.51 14.72 15.21
CA PHE A 82 -8.24 14.37 13.83
C PHE A 82 -9.25 13.32 13.35
N ILE A 83 -9.73 13.50 12.13
CA ILE A 83 -10.52 12.50 11.42
C ILE A 83 -9.67 12.03 10.26
N THR A 84 -9.25 10.77 10.28
CA THR A 84 -8.49 10.16 9.18
C THR A 84 -9.44 9.41 8.27
N PHE A 85 -9.19 9.46 6.96
CA PHE A 85 -10.02 8.86 5.94
C PHE A 85 -9.25 7.73 5.25
N THR A 86 -9.79 6.52 5.27
CA THR A 86 -9.25 5.37 4.57
C THR A 86 -10.14 5.06 3.36
N PRO A 87 -9.70 5.40 2.13
CA PRO A 87 -10.46 5.14 0.91
C PRO A 87 -10.63 3.64 0.66
N ARG A 88 -11.87 3.21 0.38
CA ARG A 88 -12.24 1.87 -0.10
C ARG A 88 -12.48 1.82 -1.61
N ARG A 89 -13.05 2.90 -2.13
CA ARG A 89 -13.41 3.01 -3.54
C ARG A 89 -13.44 4.48 -3.93
N ILE A 90 -12.87 4.81 -5.07
CA ILE A 90 -12.95 6.12 -5.70
C ILE A 90 -13.75 5.93 -6.99
N ILE A 91 -14.76 6.77 -7.17
CA ILE A 91 -15.59 6.81 -8.36
C ILE A 91 -15.35 8.18 -9.01
N HIS A 92 -14.78 8.18 -10.21
CA HIS A 92 -14.54 9.37 -10.99
C HIS A 92 -15.61 9.45 -12.09
N HIS A 93 -16.49 10.45 -11.95
CA HIS A 93 -17.56 10.77 -12.89
C HIS A 93 -17.14 11.96 -13.73
N THR A 94 -17.28 11.82 -15.05
CA THR A 94 -17.20 12.93 -16.00
C THR A 94 -18.47 12.95 -16.86
N MET A 95 -18.72 14.04 -17.59
CA MET A 95 -19.85 14.12 -18.52
C MET A 95 -19.67 13.25 -19.78
N THR A 96 -18.44 13.01 -20.21
CA THR A 96 -18.13 12.49 -21.54
C THR A 96 -17.67 11.04 -21.53
N THR A 97 -17.21 10.54 -20.38
CA THR A 97 -16.77 9.15 -20.23
C THR A 97 -17.63 8.41 -19.21
N PRO A 98 -17.83 7.09 -19.38
CA PRO A 98 -18.42 6.27 -18.33
C PRO A 98 -17.66 6.43 -17.02
N PRO A 99 -18.33 6.36 -15.85
CA PRO A 99 -17.69 6.42 -14.56
C PRO A 99 -16.53 5.45 -14.43
N GLU A 100 -15.36 5.97 -14.06
CA GLU A 100 -14.20 5.16 -13.71
C GLU A 100 -14.29 4.81 -12.22
N VAL A 101 -14.19 3.51 -11.91
CA VAL A 101 -14.27 3.01 -10.53
C VAL A 101 -12.93 2.40 -10.15
N LEU A 102 -12.20 3.09 -9.29
CA LEU A 102 -10.98 2.60 -8.66
C LEU A 102 -11.36 1.94 -7.34
N ILE A 103 -11.22 0.62 -7.24
CA ILE A 103 -11.52 -0.13 -6.02
C ILE A 103 -10.18 -0.41 -5.33
N THR A 104 -10.02 0.06 -4.09
CA THR A 104 -8.89 -0.40 -3.27
C THR A 104 -9.24 -1.79 -2.75
N GLU A 105 -8.30 -2.72 -2.77
CA GLU A 105 -8.53 -3.99 -2.10
C GLU A 105 -8.77 -3.72 -0.61
N PRO A 106 -9.79 -4.33 0.03
CA PRO A 106 -9.98 -4.17 1.46
C PRO A 106 -8.71 -4.60 2.17
N ILE A 107 -8.12 -3.69 2.95
CA ILE A 107 -6.95 -3.98 3.78
C ILE A 107 -7.34 -5.12 4.73
N GLN A 108 -6.76 -6.30 4.57
CA GLN A 108 -7.02 -7.45 5.43
C GLN A 108 -6.02 -7.42 6.59
N TYR A 109 -6.01 -6.32 7.37
CA TYR A 109 -4.93 -5.97 8.29
C TYR A 109 -4.43 -7.14 9.16
N ASP A 110 -5.35 -7.88 9.80
CA ASP A 110 -4.97 -9.02 10.65
C ASP A 110 -4.35 -10.17 9.86
N LYS A 111 -4.89 -10.48 8.68
CA LYS A 111 -4.36 -11.53 7.81
C LYS A 111 -3.03 -11.13 7.19
N ASP A 112 -2.90 -9.87 6.76
CA ASP A 112 -1.68 -9.31 6.18
C ASP A 112 -0.57 -9.26 7.23
N LEU A 113 -0.88 -8.86 8.47
CA LEU A 113 0.04 -8.97 9.61
C LEU A 113 0.45 -10.42 9.90
N GLN A 114 -0.50 -11.36 9.85
CA GLN A 114 -0.20 -12.77 10.06
C GLN A 114 0.72 -13.32 8.96
N ILE A 115 0.42 -13.02 7.69
CA ILE A 115 1.24 -13.39 6.54
C ILE A 115 2.64 -12.76 6.66
N MET A 116 2.75 -11.47 6.99
CA MET A 116 4.06 -10.83 7.22
C MET A 116 4.80 -11.45 8.39
N LYS A 117 4.13 -11.79 9.49
CA LYS A 117 4.76 -12.46 10.65
C LYS A 117 5.26 -13.86 10.30
N ASP A 118 4.54 -14.60 9.46
CA ASP A 118 4.96 -15.93 9.04
C ASP A 118 6.08 -15.90 8.01
N LEU A 119 6.03 -14.96 7.06
CA LEU A 119 7.06 -14.80 6.04
C LEU A 119 8.33 -14.13 6.59
N SER A 120 8.22 -13.14 7.49
CA SER A 120 9.38 -12.43 8.05
C SER A 120 10.42 -13.33 8.72
N LYS A 121 10.00 -14.53 9.17
CA LYS A 121 10.89 -15.57 9.73
C LYS A 121 11.95 -16.05 8.74
N PHE A 122 11.71 -15.91 7.44
CA PHE A 122 12.59 -16.40 6.39
C PHE A 122 13.26 -15.26 5.58
N GLY A 123 12.99 -13.99 5.92
CA GLY A 123 13.60 -12.83 5.29
C GLY A 123 12.63 -11.66 5.07
N GLU A 124 13.01 -10.72 4.22
CA GLU A 124 12.18 -9.56 3.92
C GLU A 124 10.97 -9.93 3.05
N CYS A 125 9.84 -9.30 3.35
CA CYS A 125 8.62 -9.43 2.57
C CYS A 125 8.53 -8.29 1.56
N TYR A 126 7.96 -8.58 0.39
CA TYR A 126 7.77 -7.59 -0.66
C TYR A 126 6.30 -7.48 -1.03
N HIS A 127 5.80 -6.26 -1.17
CA HIS A 127 4.51 -6.02 -1.79
C HIS A 127 4.67 -6.08 -3.31
N LEU A 128 4.09 -7.12 -3.93
CA LEU A 128 4.04 -7.25 -5.38
C LEU A 128 2.76 -6.64 -5.92
N THR A 129 2.90 -5.49 -6.54
CA THR A 129 1.83 -4.74 -7.20
C THR A 129 1.82 -5.06 -8.69
N SER A 130 0.68 -5.56 -9.19
CA SER A 130 0.45 -5.90 -10.60
C SER A 130 -0.93 -5.43 -11.04
N VAL A 131 -1.17 -5.42 -12.35
CA VAL A 131 -2.45 -5.01 -12.95
C VAL A 131 -3.14 -6.23 -13.57
N ASP A 132 -4.42 -6.45 -13.27
CA ASP A 132 -5.21 -7.54 -13.85
C ASP A 132 -5.76 -7.21 -15.26
N GLU A 133 -6.46 -8.18 -15.85
CA GLU A 133 -7.14 -8.07 -17.15
C GLU A 133 -8.23 -6.98 -17.22
N ASN A 134 -8.75 -6.56 -16.06
CA ASN A 134 -9.74 -5.50 -15.94
C ASN A 134 -9.10 -4.14 -15.61
N LYS A 135 -7.77 -4.03 -15.75
CA LYS A 135 -6.97 -2.85 -15.40
C LYS A 135 -7.03 -2.48 -13.91
N ARG A 136 -7.36 -3.42 -13.04
CA ARG A 136 -7.37 -3.23 -11.59
C ARG A 136 -5.99 -3.50 -11.02
N VAL A 137 -5.55 -2.62 -10.12
CA VAL A 137 -4.26 -2.75 -9.44
C VAL A 137 -4.44 -3.64 -8.20
N HIS A 138 -3.60 -4.66 -8.08
CA HIS A 138 -3.61 -5.62 -6.98
C HIS A 138 -2.25 -5.69 -6.32
N SER A 139 -2.20 -5.51 -5.00
CA SER A 139 -0.97 -5.69 -4.22
C SER A 139 -1.08 -6.89 -3.29
N ARG A 140 -0.02 -7.71 -3.23
CA ARG A 140 0.04 -8.89 -2.37
C ARG A 140 1.38 -8.92 -1.67
N ILE A 141 1.35 -9.24 -0.39
CA ILE A 141 2.57 -9.58 0.35
C ILE A 141 3.09 -10.90 -0.22
N MET A 142 4.30 -10.84 -0.74
CA MET A 142 5.05 -11.96 -1.25
C MET A 142 6.25 -12.21 -0.34
N GLY A 143 6.74 -13.45 -0.41
CA GLY A 143 7.96 -13.84 0.29
C GLY A 143 9.22 -13.33 -0.42
N PHE A 144 10.27 -14.12 -0.27
CA PHE A 144 11.65 -13.70 -0.50
C PHE A 144 12.00 -13.64 -1.99
N ILE A 145 12.89 -12.71 -2.31
CA ILE A 145 13.55 -12.60 -3.60
C ILE A 145 14.93 -13.25 -3.48
N PHE A 146 15.24 -14.15 -4.42
CA PHE A 146 16.51 -14.84 -4.52
C PHE A 146 17.26 -14.42 -5.77
N PHE A 147 18.55 -14.12 -5.62
CA PHE A 147 19.43 -13.93 -6.75
C PHE A 147 19.93 -15.28 -7.30
N ASN A 148 19.72 -15.51 -8.58
CA ASN A 148 20.27 -16.60 -9.36
C ASN A 148 21.21 -16.02 -10.43
N PRO A 149 22.46 -16.50 -10.56
CA PRO A 149 23.42 -15.93 -11.52
C PRO A 149 23.00 -15.97 -12.99
N ILE A 150 22.12 -16.89 -13.37
CA ILE A 150 21.68 -17.09 -14.76
C ILE A 150 20.36 -16.35 -15.02
N LEU A 151 19.43 -16.43 -14.07
CA LEU A 151 18.06 -15.93 -14.24
C LEU A 151 17.81 -14.60 -13.53
N SER A 152 18.83 -14.02 -12.89
CA SER A 152 18.73 -12.85 -12.02
C SER A 152 17.81 -13.10 -10.83
N PHE A 153 16.94 -12.17 -10.48
CA PHE A 153 16.08 -12.28 -9.32
C PHE A 153 14.89 -13.20 -9.54
N THR A 154 14.55 -14.00 -8.53
CA THR A 154 13.45 -14.97 -8.59
C THR A 154 12.66 -15.00 -7.29
N MET A 155 11.39 -15.36 -7.38
CA MET A 155 10.50 -15.47 -6.22
C MET A 155 9.57 -16.67 -6.40
N GLY A 156 9.33 -17.42 -5.32
CA GLY A 156 8.41 -18.57 -5.33
C GLY A 156 6.94 -18.13 -5.32
N SER A 157 6.08 -18.86 -6.04
CA SER A 157 4.65 -18.65 -6.06
C SER A 157 3.91 -19.95 -6.39
N GLN A 158 2.59 -19.94 -6.26
CA GLN A 158 1.73 -21.07 -6.59
C GLN A 158 1.06 -20.88 -7.95
N THR A 159 1.05 -21.95 -8.74
CA THR A 159 0.36 -21.98 -10.04
C THR A 159 -1.15 -21.73 -9.85
N GLY A 160 -1.75 -20.99 -10.78
CA GLY A 160 -3.19 -20.77 -10.82
C GLY A 160 -3.72 -19.71 -9.84
N THR A 161 -2.86 -19.09 -9.02
CA THR A 161 -3.29 -17.96 -8.18
C THR A 161 -3.68 -16.75 -9.04
N THR A 162 -4.56 -15.89 -8.51
CA THR A 162 -4.95 -14.63 -9.16
C THR A 162 -3.74 -13.77 -9.53
N LYS A 163 -2.68 -13.81 -8.70
CA LYS A 163 -1.44 -13.08 -8.99
C LYS A 163 -0.76 -13.61 -10.26
N ILE A 164 -0.65 -14.94 -10.43
CA ILE A 164 -0.11 -15.53 -11.68
C ILE A 164 -0.98 -15.16 -12.89
N ILE A 165 -2.30 -15.18 -12.75
CA ILE A 165 -3.22 -14.79 -13.83
C ILE A 165 -2.98 -13.33 -14.23
N SER A 166 -2.88 -12.42 -13.26
CA SER A 166 -2.60 -10.99 -13.53
C SER A 166 -1.26 -10.79 -14.25
N LEU A 167 -0.20 -11.50 -13.83
CA LEU A 167 1.14 -11.38 -14.41
C LEU A 167 1.22 -11.93 -15.84
N LYS A 168 0.39 -12.93 -16.17
CA LYS A 168 0.27 -13.42 -17.56
C LYS A 168 -0.39 -12.40 -18.48
N HIS A 169 -1.28 -11.56 -17.95
CA HIS A 169 -1.91 -10.49 -18.70
C HIS A 169 -1.01 -9.26 -18.84
N ASN A 170 -0.39 -8.84 -17.73
CA ASN A 170 0.54 -7.72 -17.69
C ASN A 170 1.75 -8.04 -16.82
N VAL A 171 2.91 -8.14 -17.46
CA VAL A 171 4.19 -8.46 -16.80
C VAL A 171 4.79 -7.26 -16.07
N HIS A 172 4.38 -6.03 -16.36
CA HIS A 172 4.87 -4.85 -15.65
C HIS A 172 4.37 -4.87 -14.21
N SER A 173 5.29 -4.74 -13.27
CA SER A 173 5.00 -4.81 -11.85
C SER A 173 5.95 -3.96 -11.04
N VAL A 174 5.50 -3.61 -9.83
CA VAL A 174 6.31 -2.89 -8.85
C VAL A 174 6.40 -3.73 -7.59
N LEU A 175 7.63 -3.92 -7.10
CA LEU A 175 7.93 -4.52 -5.83
C LEU A 175 8.32 -3.42 -4.85
N THR A 176 7.64 -3.34 -3.71
CA THR A 176 8.02 -2.41 -2.63
C THR A 176 8.27 -3.16 -1.33
N THR A 177 9.20 -2.66 -0.52
CA THR A 177 9.41 -3.13 0.85
C THR A 177 9.87 -1.98 1.73
N TYR A 178 9.60 -2.10 3.03
CA TYR A 178 10.01 -1.15 4.05
C TYR A 178 10.56 -1.90 5.25
N ARG A 179 11.74 -1.47 5.72
CA ARG A 179 12.41 -2.02 6.90
C ARG A 179 12.31 -1.05 8.06
N ASP A 180 11.38 -1.28 8.98
CA ASP A 180 11.14 -0.43 10.15
C ASP A 180 12.40 -0.12 10.97
N SER A 181 13.31 -1.10 11.12
CA SER A 181 14.50 -0.96 11.95
C SER A 181 15.45 0.13 11.43
N SER A 182 15.77 0.09 10.13
CA SER A 182 16.68 1.05 9.49
C SER A 182 15.95 2.25 8.87
N GLY A 183 14.65 2.13 8.60
CA GLY A 183 13.90 3.10 7.81
C GLY A 183 14.14 2.99 6.31
N ASP A 184 14.74 1.91 5.82
CA ASP A 184 15.00 1.70 4.40
C ASP A 184 13.70 1.40 3.66
N THR A 185 13.48 2.08 2.54
CA THR A 185 12.44 1.76 1.56
C THR A 185 13.07 1.46 0.22
N TYR A 186 12.53 0.46 -0.46
CA TYR A 186 12.92 0.09 -1.82
C TYR A 186 11.69 0.06 -2.70
N SER A 187 11.80 0.66 -3.88
CA SER A 187 10.81 0.55 -4.95
C SER A 187 11.50 0.01 -6.20
N ILE A 188 11.05 -1.14 -6.68
CA ILE A 188 11.66 -1.86 -7.80
C ILE A 188 10.60 -2.03 -8.88
N GLU A 189 10.77 -1.31 -9.99
CA GLU A 189 10.01 -1.55 -11.20
C GLU A 189 10.65 -2.72 -11.96
N ALA A 190 9.83 -3.69 -12.38
CA ALA A 190 10.31 -4.90 -13.03
C ALA A 190 9.30 -5.46 -14.03
N LEU A 191 9.81 -6.27 -14.97
CA LEU A 191 9.02 -7.20 -15.77
C LEU A 191 9.07 -8.57 -15.11
N ILE A 192 7.94 -9.02 -14.59
CA ILE A 192 7.84 -10.27 -13.83
C ILE A 192 7.13 -11.33 -14.68
N ILE A 193 7.85 -12.44 -14.94
CA ILE A 193 7.39 -13.53 -15.79
C ILE A 193 7.23 -14.79 -14.95
N SER A 194 6.05 -15.41 -15.01
CA SER A 194 5.80 -16.69 -14.34
C SER A 194 6.39 -17.85 -15.14
N GLN A 195 7.26 -18.63 -14.51
CA GLN A 195 7.98 -19.77 -15.08
C GLN A 195 7.54 -21.08 -14.41
N THR A 196 7.17 -22.05 -15.24
CA THR A 196 6.83 -23.44 -14.84
C THR A 196 7.69 -24.48 -15.56
N CYS A 197 8.62 -24.02 -16.40
CA CYS A 197 9.57 -24.86 -17.12
C CYS A 197 10.47 -25.61 -16.12
N LYS A 198 10.59 -26.94 -16.28
CA LYS A 198 11.31 -27.79 -15.32
C LYS A 198 12.75 -27.34 -15.14
N GLU A 199 13.43 -27.04 -16.23
CA GLU A 199 14.82 -26.58 -16.26
C GLU A 199 15.01 -25.32 -15.39
N ILE A 200 14.05 -24.39 -15.44
CA ILE A 200 14.05 -23.19 -14.61
C ILE A 200 13.77 -23.55 -13.14
N LEU A 201 12.80 -24.41 -12.86
CA LEU A 201 12.47 -24.83 -11.50
C LEU A 201 13.64 -25.56 -10.82
N TYR A 202 14.36 -26.41 -11.56
CA TYR A 202 15.58 -27.07 -11.08
C TYR A 202 16.71 -26.06 -10.84
N THR A 203 16.91 -25.11 -11.75
CA THR A 203 17.97 -24.08 -11.65
C THR A 203 17.72 -23.10 -10.50
N THR A 204 16.46 -22.87 -10.14
CA THR A 204 16.04 -21.91 -9.12
C THR A 204 15.68 -22.57 -7.79
N LEU A 205 15.89 -23.88 -7.65
CA LEU A 205 15.58 -24.60 -6.43
C LEU A 205 16.32 -23.98 -5.24
N ASN A 206 15.56 -23.54 -4.25
CA ASN A 206 16.06 -22.98 -3.01
C ASN A 206 15.51 -23.78 -1.82
N PRO A 207 16.33 -24.16 -0.83
CA PRO A 207 15.85 -24.85 0.38
C PRO A 207 14.71 -24.13 1.11
N LEU A 208 14.66 -22.80 1.03
CA LEU A 208 13.58 -22.02 1.64
C LEU A 208 12.22 -22.27 0.97
N TYR A 209 12.17 -22.62 -0.31
CA TYR A 209 10.90 -23.03 -0.94
C TYR A 209 10.35 -24.31 -0.33
N LEU A 210 11.22 -25.26 0.04
CA LEU A 210 10.79 -26.48 0.71
C LEU A 210 10.23 -26.17 2.11
N SER A 211 10.83 -25.21 2.81
CA SER A 211 10.38 -24.77 4.13
C SER A 211 9.03 -24.03 4.12
N THR A 212 8.60 -23.51 2.97
CA THR A 212 7.31 -22.85 2.78
C THR A 212 6.23 -23.76 2.17
N GLY A 213 6.52 -25.06 2.04
CA GLY A 213 5.56 -26.10 1.67
C GLY A 213 5.60 -26.54 0.21
N PHE A 214 6.52 -26.04 -0.62
CA PHE A 214 6.73 -26.56 -1.97
C PHE A 214 7.43 -27.93 -1.92
N LYS A 215 7.05 -28.85 -2.82
CA LYS A 215 7.62 -30.21 -2.86
C LYS A 215 8.85 -30.34 -3.76
N GLY A 216 9.33 -29.23 -4.31
CA GLY A 216 10.49 -29.19 -5.21
C GLY A 216 10.09 -29.12 -6.70
N PRO A 217 11.06 -29.25 -7.63
CA PRO A 217 10.85 -28.93 -9.04
C PRO A 217 9.82 -29.77 -9.79
N ASP A 218 9.44 -30.92 -9.26
CA ASP A 218 8.37 -31.77 -9.81
C ASP A 218 6.98 -31.46 -9.21
N ASP A 219 6.89 -30.49 -8.29
CA ASP A 219 5.63 -30.00 -7.76
C ASP A 219 4.88 -29.18 -8.83
N THR A 220 3.79 -29.74 -9.35
CA THR A 220 2.96 -29.06 -10.35
C THR A 220 2.27 -27.80 -9.82
N ALA A 221 2.22 -27.62 -8.49
CA ALA A 221 1.70 -26.40 -7.89
C ALA A 221 2.76 -25.29 -7.78
N GLN A 222 4.04 -25.59 -8.02
CA GLN A 222 5.12 -24.61 -7.92
C GLN A 222 5.25 -23.78 -9.21
N THR A 223 5.43 -22.48 -9.03
CA THR A 223 5.80 -21.55 -10.10
C THR A 223 6.87 -20.62 -9.57
N VAL A 224 7.83 -20.28 -10.42
CA VAL A 224 8.86 -19.29 -10.09
C VAL A 224 8.59 -18.02 -10.88
N LEU A 225 8.53 -16.91 -10.19
CA LEU A 225 8.46 -15.58 -10.78
C LEU A 225 9.88 -15.13 -11.07
N GLN A 226 10.25 -15.00 -12.33
CA GLN A 226 11.50 -14.38 -12.76
C GLN A 226 11.29 -12.86 -12.80
N ILE A 227 12.14 -12.12 -12.07
CA ILE A 227 12.02 -10.69 -11.85
C ILE A 227 13.14 -10.00 -12.64
N ASN A 228 12.75 -9.36 -13.74
CA ASN A 228 13.68 -8.59 -14.58
C ASN A 228 13.58 -7.12 -14.21
N VAL A 229 14.50 -6.66 -13.36
CA VAL A 229 14.52 -5.28 -12.84
C VAL A 229 14.77 -4.29 -13.98
N THR A 230 13.90 -3.29 -14.10
CA THR A 230 14.05 -2.19 -15.07
C THR A 230 14.49 -0.90 -14.39
N LYS A 231 14.08 -0.69 -13.14
CA LYS A 231 14.47 0.47 -12.33
C LYS A 231 14.38 0.10 -10.85
N ALA A 232 15.32 0.60 -10.06
CA ALA A 232 15.29 0.45 -8.61
C ALA A 232 15.60 1.80 -7.96
N GLU A 233 14.77 2.15 -6.98
CA GLU A 233 14.91 3.32 -6.14
C GLU A 233 15.08 2.87 -4.70
N TYR A 234 16.02 3.50 -4.00
CA TYR A 234 16.29 3.27 -2.59
C TYR A 234 16.27 4.61 -1.86
N VAL A 235 15.59 4.65 -0.73
CA VAL A 235 15.59 5.80 0.16
C VAL A 235 15.69 5.28 1.59
N ASN A 236 16.65 5.79 2.36
CA ASN A 236 16.57 5.67 3.82
C ASN A 236 15.72 6.83 4.33
N VAL A 237 14.47 6.53 4.69
CA VAL A 237 13.47 7.54 5.06
C VAL A 237 13.89 8.28 6.33
N LYS A 238 14.40 7.55 7.33
CA LYS A 238 14.84 8.15 8.61
C LYS A 238 16.01 9.11 8.40
N GLN A 239 17.00 8.71 7.62
CA GLN A 239 18.17 9.53 7.28
C GLN A 239 17.77 10.75 6.46
N TYR A 240 16.94 10.55 5.42
CA TYR A 240 16.43 11.65 4.59
C TYR A 240 15.71 12.69 5.45
N LEU A 241 14.79 12.25 6.32
CA LEU A 241 14.05 13.13 7.22
C LEU A 241 14.98 13.84 8.23
N SER A 242 15.99 13.16 8.76
CA SER A 242 16.97 13.78 9.69
C SER A 242 17.77 14.91 9.03
N GLY A 243 18.02 14.83 7.72
CA GLY A 243 18.68 15.88 6.96
C GLY A 243 17.79 17.13 6.77
N LEU A 244 16.47 16.96 6.69
CA LEU A 244 15.53 18.08 6.59
C LEU A 244 15.48 18.91 7.88
N THR A 245 15.68 18.28 9.04
CA THR A 245 15.71 18.98 10.33
C THR A 245 16.97 19.82 10.58
N GLN A 246 18.05 19.62 9.81
CA GLN A 246 19.30 20.38 9.94
C GLN A 246 19.37 21.60 9.01
N MET A 247 18.39 21.80 8.11
CA MET A 247 18.27 23.01 7.28
C MET A 247 17.43 24.10 7.97
N LYS A 248 17.78 24.45 9.20
CA LYS A 248 17.28 25.64 9.90
C LYS A 248 18.43 26.60 10.18
#